data_AF-A0A9D6IZ74-F1
#
_entry.id   AF-A0A9D6IZ74-F1
#
_cell.length_a   1.000
_cell.length_b   1.000
_cell.length_c   1.000
_cell.angle_alpha   90.00
_cell.angle_beta   90.00
_cell.angle_gamma   90.00
#
_symmetry.space_group_name_H-M   'P 1'
#
loop_
_entity.id
_entity.type
_entity.pdbx_description
1 polymer ?
#
loop_
_entity_poly.entity_id
_entity_poly.type
_entity_poly.pdbx_seq_one_letter_code
_entity_poly.pdbx_strand_id
1 'polypeptide(L)'
;MALDKPLTDYDTVKTWDQGLRRQWGGDPLAEEPDMLESLREFCEFVAEDPDAIASKLFRIRKSDGERVLSVKWRTHYADKVKEFRARSGGGPEGQRKGSAVLSFMIHNGVLIQA
;
A
#
# COMPACT_ATOMS: atom_id res chain seq x y z
N MET A 1 9.09 12.92 9.99
CA MET A 1 9.23 11.54 9.49
C MET A 1 7.88 11.13 8.94
N ALA A 2 7.82 10.40 7.82
CA ALA A 2 6.54 9.96 7.24
C ALA A 2 5.82 8.94 8.14
N LEU A 3 6.58 8.24 8.99
CA LEU A 3 6.08 7.29 9.98
C LEU A 3 6.34 7.86 11.38
N ASP A 4 5.31 7.83 12.23
CA ASP A 4 5.34 8.27 13.63
C ASP A 4 5.35 7.10 14.63
N LYS A 5 5.12 5.87 14.14
CA LYS A 5 5.16 4.61 14.88
C LYS A 5 5.68 3.47 13.99
N PRO A 6 6.02 2.29 14.55
CA PRO A 6 6.35 1.11 13.75
C PRO A 6 5.26 0.78 12.73
N LEU A 7 5.65 0.31 11.54
CA LEU A 7 4.70 -0.03 10.46
C LEU A 7 3.62 -1.02 10.90
N THR A 8 3.99 -2.00 11.73
CA THR A 8 3.09 -3.02 12.26
C THR A 8 1.98 -2.47 13.17
N ASP A 9 2.11 -1.23 13.62
CA ASP A 9 1.16 -0.60 14.53
C ASP A 9 0.06 0.20 13.80
N TYR A 10 0.15 0.36 12.47
CA TYR A 10 -0.90 0.96 11.64
C TYR A 10 -2.01 -0.06 11.35
N ASP A 11 -3.27 0.40 11.37
CA ASP A 11 -4.42 -0.50 11.28
C ASP A 11 -4.56 -1.09 9.87
N THR A 12 -4.17 -0.32 8.86
CA THR A 12 -4.15 -0.79 7.46
C THR A 12 -3.05 -1.82 7.19
N VAL A 13 -1.93 -1.75 7.93
CA VAL A 13 -0.87 -2.76 7.88
C VAL A 13 -1.29 -4.04 8.59
N LYS A 14 -1.98 -3.93 9.74
CA LYS A 14 -2.60 -5.10 10.40
C LYS A 14 -3.64 -5.78 9.51
N THR A 15 -4.45 -4.98 8.79
CA THR A 15 -5.41 -5.49 7.81
C THR A 15 -4.72 -6.26 6.70
N TRP A 16 -3.60 -5.72 6.20
CA TRP A 16 -2.78 -6.38 5.20
C TRP A 16 -2.18 -7.69 5.70
N ASP A 17 -1.55 -7.69 6.87
CA ASP A 17 -0.98 -8.88 7.52
C ASP A 17 -2.03 -9.98 7.69
N GLN A 18 -3.18 -9.65 8.28
CA GLN A 18 -4.29 -10.61 8.45
C GLN A 18 -4.79 -11.18 7.12
N GLY A 19 -4.84 -10.35 6.08
CA GLY A 19 -5.21 -10.76 4.73
C GLY A 19 -4.23 -11.76 4.14
N LEU A 20 -2.93 -11.47 4.23
CA LEU A 20 -1.86 -12.34 3.78
C LEU A 20 -1.86 -13.69 4.50
N ARG A 21 -1.98 -13.68 5.84
CA ARG A 21 -2.06 -14.91 6.66
C ARG A 21 -3.22 -15.81 6.26
N ARG A 22 -4.38 -15.22 5.93
CA ARG A 22 -5.56 -15.98 5.46
C ARG A 22 -5.33 -16.62 4.10
N GLN A 23 -4.55 -16.00 3.22
CA GLN A 23 -4.29 -16.51 1.87
C GLN A 23 -3.22 -17.62 1.86
N TRP A 24 -2.17 -17.49 2.67
CA TRP A 24 -1.01 -18.40 2.65
C TRP A 24 -0.95 -19.42 3.80
N GLY A 25 -1.69 -19.21 4.89
CA GLY A 25 -1.72 -20.13 6.03
C GLY A 25 -0.48 -20.07 6.95
N GLY A 26 0.40 -19.08 6.78
CA GLY A 26 1.62 -18.83 7.56
C GLY A 26 1.72 -17.39 8.06
N ASP A 27 2.94 -16.86 8.23
CA ASP A 27 3.21 -15.46 8.60
C ASP A 27 4.03 -14.75 7.51
N PRO A 28 3.38 -14.29 6.43
CA PRO A 28 4.10 -13.84 5.24
C PRO A 28 5.00 -12.63 5.49
N LEU A 29 4.63 -11.72 6.40
CA LEU A 29 5.46 -10.55 6.71
C LEU A 29 6.66 -10.90 7.60
N ALA A 30 6.59 -11.97 8.38
CA ALA A 30 7.74 -12.50 9.11
C ALA A 30 8.67 -13.32 8.20
N GLU A 31 8.11 -14.04 7.23
CA GLU A 31 8.85 -14.89 6.29
C GLU A 31 9.47 -14.08 5.14
N GLU A 32 8.84 -12.98 4.72
CA GLU A 32 9.31 -12.06 3.67
C GLU A 32 9.41 -10.61 4.20
N PRO A 33 10.44 -10.29 5.02
CA PRO A 33 10.60 -8.95 5.61
C PRO A 33 10.76 -7.83 4.56
N ASP A 34 11.25 -8.16 3.35
CA ASP A 34 11.35 -7.28 2.20
C ASP A 34 10.01 -6.60 1.85
N MET A 35 8.87 -7.24 2.13
CA MET A 35 7.55 -6.66 1.86
C MET A 35 7.25 -5.45 2.74
N LEU A 36 7.52 -5.56 4.05
CA LEU A 36 7.35 -4.46 4.99
C LEU A 36 8.34 -3.33 4.69
N GLU A 37 9.58 -3.66 4.34
CA GLU A 37 10.56 -2.67 3.93
C GLU A 37 10.15 -1.93 2.66
N SER A 38 9.63 -2.64 1.65
CA SER A 38 9.12 -2.03 0.42
C SER A 38 7.99 -1.03 0.70
N LEU A 39 7.09 -1.36 1.63
CA LEU A 39 6.03 -0.45 2.06
C LEU A 39 6.60 0.76 2.81
N ARG A 40 7.59 0.56 3.69
CA ARG A 40 8.30 1.63 4.42
C ARG A 40 8.91 2.64 3.46
N GLU A 41 9.71 2.16 2.51
CA GLU A 41 10.36 2.98 1.50
C GLU A 41 9.34 3.73 0.65
N PHE A 42 8.20 3.10 0.32
CA PHE A 42 7.13 3.78 -0.40
C PHE A 42 6.50 4.91 0.42
N CYS A 43 6.20 4.67 1.69
CA CYS A 43 5.67 5.69 2.62
C CYS A 43 6.62 6.89 2.75
N GLU A 44 7.92 6.62 2.85
CA GLU A 44 8.97 7.65 2.85
C GLU A 44 9.01 8.41 1.51
N PHE A 45 8.92 7.70 0.38
CA PHE A 45 8.93 8.27 -0.96
C PHE A 45 7.76 9.23 -1.20
N VAL A 46 6.55 8.88 -0.75
CA VAL A 46 5.36 9.75 -0.89
C VAL A 46 5.19 10.73 0.26
N ALA A 47 6.00 10.60 1.33
CA ALA A 47 5.91 11.35 2.57
C ALA A 47 4.55 11.23 3.28
N GLU A 48 4.01 10.01 3.33
CA GLU A 48 2.71 9.70 3.94
C GLU A 48 2.77 8.36 4.68
N ASP A 49 2.03 8.24 5.78
CA ASP A 49 1.87 6.98 6.49
C ASP A 49 0.85 6.04 5.80
N PRO A 50 0.86 4.73 6.11
CA PRO A 50 -0.02 3.75 5.47
C PRO A 50 -1.53 4.04 5.65
N ASP A 51 -1.93 4.54 6.83
CA ASP A 51 -3.34 4.82 7.13
C ASP A 51 -3.83 6.03 6.32
N ALA A 52 -2.99 7.05 6.15
CA ALA A 52 -3.25 8.21 5.29
C ALA A 52 -3.38 7.82 3.81
N ILE A 53 -2.48 6.97 3.31
CA ILE A 53 -2.53 6.45 1.93
C ILE A 53 -3.85 5.70 1.71
N ALA A 54 -4.17 4.73 2.57
CA ALA A 54 -5.37 3.93 2.44
C ALA A 54 -6.65 4.79 2.53
N SER A 55 -6.69 5.75 3.45
CA SER A 55 -7.83 6.67 3.62
C SER A 55 -8.11 7.49 2.36
N LYS A 56 -7.07 8.06 1.74
CA LYS A 56 -7.18 8.87 0.51
C LYS A 56 -7.76 8.11 -0.69
N LEU A 57 -7.58 6.79 -0.73
CA LEU A 57 -8.12 5.97 -1.82
C LEU A 57 -9.66 5.91 -1.80
N PHE A 58 -10.30 6.37 -0.72
CA PHE A 58 -11.76 6.44 -0.60
C PHE A 58 -12.24 7.89 -0.54
N ARG A 59 -13.52 8.08 -0.87
CA ARG A 59 -14.26 9.34 -0.68
C ARG A 59 -15.71 9.04 -0.38
N ILE A 60 -16.40 10.02 0.21
CA ILE A 60 -17.85 9.98 0.35
C ILE A 60 -18.49 10.61 -0.89
N ARG A 61 -19.39 9.87 -1.56
CA ARG A 61 -20.14 10.37 -2.70
C ARG A 61 -21.26 11.29 -2.19
N LYS A 62 -21.29 12.53 -2.68
CA LYS A 62 -22.22 13.57 -2.18
C LYS A 62 -23.70 13.28 -2.43
N SER A 63 -24.03 12.41 -3.39
CA SER A 63 -25.43 12.11 -3.76
C SER A 63 -26.16 11.25 -2.74
N ASP A 64 -25.47 10.33 -2.08
CA ASP A 64 -26.07 9.28 -1.24
C ASP A 64 -25.25 8.99 0.03
N GLY A 65 -24.09 9.61 0.21
CA GLY A 65 -23.24 9.39 1.38
C GLY A 65 -22.44 8.07 1.31
N GLU A 66 -22.44 7.36 0.18
CA GLU A 66 -21.72 6.10 0.07
C GLU A 66 -20.20 6.31 0.06
N ARG A 67 -19.47 5.42 0.75
CA ARG A 67 -18.02 5.33 0.65
C ARG A 67 -17.65 4.63 -0.66
N VAL A 68 -17.03 5.37 -1.56
CA VAL A 68 -16.62 4.90 -2.88
C VAL A 68 -15.13 5.13 -3.11
N LEU A 69 -14.56 4.42 -4.07
CA LEU A 69 -13.16 4.63 -4.48
C LEU A 69 -12.97 6.00 -5.14
N SER A 70 -11.89 6.67 -4.79
CA SER A 70 -11.47 7.92 -5.42
C SER A 70 -10.67 7.64 -6.69
N VAL A 71 -11.25 7.94 -7.86
CA VAL A 71 -10.53 7.81 -9.15
C VAL A 71 -9.26 8.66 -9.16
N LYS A 72 -9.34 9.91 -8.67
CA LYS A 72 -8.20 10.82 -8.57
C LYS A 72 -7.03 10.20 -7.79
N TRP A 73 -7.31 9.67 -6.61
CA TRP A 73 -6.26 9.13 -5.74
C TRP A 73 -5.76 7.77 -6.23
N ARG A 74 -6.63 6.93 -6.83
CA ARG A 74 -6.20 5.69 -7.49
C ARG A 74 -5.23 5.96 -8.64
N THR A 75 -5.51 6.95 -9.49
CA THR A 75 -4.58 7.36 -10.56
C THR A 75 -3.29 7.91 -9.97
N HIS A 76 -3.38 8.79 -8.96
CA HIS A 76 -2.20 9.34 -8.29
C HIS A 76 -1.26 8.27 -7.74
N TYR A 77 -1.78 7.30 -6.97
CA TYR A 77 -0.94 6.24 -6.41
C TYR A 77 -0.52 5.21 -7.45
N ALA A 78 -1.27 5.01 -8.54
CA ALA A 78 -0.79 4.22 -9.68
C ALA A 78 0.49 4.81 -10.27
N ASP A 79 0.49 6.12 -10.50
CA ASP A 79 1.66 6.82 -11.02
C ASP A 79 2.81 6.82 -10.01
N LYS A 80 2.52 6.99 -8.71
CA LYS A 80 3.55 6.87 -7.66
C LYS A 80 4.15 5.47 -7.57
N VAL A 81 3.38 4.40 -7.74
CA VAL A 81 3.92 3.05 -7.77
C VAL A 81 4.83 2.86 -8.99
N LYS A 82 4.46 3.38 -10.18
CA LYS A 82 5.33 3.37 -11.37
C LYS A 82 6.64 4.12 -11.13
N GLU A 83 6.55 5.33 -10.58
CA GLU A 83 7.72 6.14 -10.22
C GLU A 83 8.62 5.41 -9.21
N PHE A 84 8.03 4.78 -8.20
CA PHE A 84 8.75 4.04 -7.17
C PHE A 84 9.49 2.82 -7.73
N ARG A 85 8.84 2.06 -8.64
CA ARG A 85 9.47 0.93 -9.36
C ARG A 85 10.68 1.39 -10.17
N ALA A 86 10.55 2.51 -10.88
CA ALA A 86 11.63 3.06 -11.70
C ALA A 86 12.80 3.56 -10.85
N ARG A 87 12.53 4.18 -9.70
CA ARG A 87 13.55 4.66 -8.75
C ARG A 87 14.32 3.53 -8.06
N SER A 88 13.67 2.39 -7.84
CA SER A 88 14.25 1.23 -7.15
C SER A 88 15.14 0.36 -8.05
N GLY A 89 15.89 0.98 -8.98
CA GLY A 89 16.78 0.30 -9.92
C GLY A 89 16.10 -0.30 -11.17
N GLY A 90 14.77 -0.28 -11.26
CA GLY A 90 14.04 -0.95 -12.34
C GLY A 90 14.19 -2.48 -12.31
N GLY A 91 13.68 -3.17 -13.32
CA GLY A 91 13.84 -4.63 -13.44
C GLY A 91 13.18 -5.43 -12.29
N PRO A 92 13.71 -6.61 -11.92
CA PRO A 92 13.09 -7.52 -10.94
C PRO A 92 12.91 -6.94 -9.54
N GLU A 93 13.88 -6.14 -9.06
CA GLU A 93 13.82 -5.53 -7.72
C GLU A 93 12.71 -4.48 -7.66
N GLY A 94 12.69 -3.54 -8.61
CA GLY A 94 11.63 -2.56 -8.70
C GLY A 94 10.26 -3.22 -8.79
N GLN A 95 10.12 -4.29 -9.56
CA GLN A 95 8.87 -5.05 -9.65
C GLN A 95 8.47 -5.67 -8.30
N ARG A 96 9.41 -6.30 -7.57
CA ARG A 96 9.13 -6.86 -6.23
C ARG A 96 8.64 -5.78 -5.27
N LYS A 97 9.35 -4.65 -5.18
CA LYS A 97 8.97 -3.54 -4.30
C LYS A 97 7.60 -2.96 -4.64
N GLY A 98 7.34 -2.74 -5.92
CA GLY A 98 6.02 -2.28 -6.38
C GLY A 98 4.90 -3.29 -6.12
N SER A 99 5.16 -4.60 -6.25
CA SER A 99 4.19 -5.65 -5.96
C SER A 99 3.82 -5.72 -4.48
N ALA A 100 4.77 -5.50 -3.58
CA ALA A 100 4.48 -5.40 -2.15
C ALA A 100 3.52 -4.24 -1.84
N VAL A 101 3.75 -3.06 -2.41
CA VAL A 101 2.88 -1.89 -2.25
C VAL A 101 1.48 -2.14 -2.83
N LEU A 102 1.39 -2.76 -4.02
CA LEU A 102 0.08 -3.13 -4.60
C LEU A 102 -0.65 -4.18 -3.77
N SER A 103 0.07 -5.15 -3.21
CA SER A 103 -0.50 -6.14 -2.28
C SER A 103 -1.12 -5.46 -1.07
N PHE A 104 -0.43 -4.49 -0.47
CA PHE A 104 -0.96 -3.68 0.62
C PHE A 104 -2.27 -2.97 0.24
N MET A 105 -2.32 -2.32 -0.93
CA MET A 105 -3.51 -1.61 -1.40
C MET A 105 -4.69 -2.56 -1.65
N ILE A 106 -4.45 -3.74 -2.24
CA ILE A 106 -5.47 -4.75 -2.53
C ILE A 106 -6.12 -5.26 -1.25
N HIS A 107 -5.32 -5.59 -0.24
CA HIS A 107 -5.85 -6.07 1.04
C HIS A 107 -6.61 -4.98 1.82
N ASN A 108 -6.31 -3.71 1.55
CA ASN A 108 -7.07 -2.56 2.04
C ASN A 108 -8.26 -2.18 1.14
N GLY A 109 -8.65 -3.06 0.22
CA GLY A 109 -9.87 -2.95 -0.59
C GLY A 109 -9.70 -2.13 -1.87
N VAL A 110 -8.47 -1.89 -2.32
CA VAL A 110 -8.21 -1.03 -3.47
C VAL A 110 -7.31 -1.71 -4.49
N LEU A 111 -7.89 -2.10 -5.62
CA LEU A 111 -7.11 -2.53 -6.78
C LEU A 111 -6.57 -1.31 -7.54
N ILE A 112 -5.24 -1.24 -7.68
CA ILE A 112 -4.54 -0.23 -8.49
C ILE A 112 -3.85 -0.90 -9.66
N GLN A 113 -3.98 -0.32 -10.85
CA GLN A 113 -3.28 -0.77 -12.06
C GLN A 113 -2.11 0.18 -12.31
N ALA A 114 -0.92 -0.25 -11.88
CA ALA A 114 0.33 0.49 -11.98
C ALA A 114 1.34 -0.24 -12.86
#